data_AF-A0A1F2ZZI4-F1
#
_entry.id   AF-A0A1F2ZZI4-F1
#
_cell.length_a   1.000
_cell.length_b   1.000
_cell.length_c   1.000
_cell.angle_alpha   90.00
_cell.angle_beta   90.00
_cell.angle_gamma   90.00
#
_symmetry.space_group_name_H-M   'P 1'
#
loop_
_entity.id
_entity.type
_entity.pdbx_description
1 polymer ?
#
loop_
_entity_poly.entity_id
_entity_poly.type
_entity_poly.pdbx_seq_one_letter_code
_entity_poly.pdbx_strand_id
1 'polypeptide(L)'
;MEDILVPLFVFSALAIIMVAAFFFSYRKRRIVYDAIKVAIEKTGAVDAALVEAIIRDKVGPNADLRKGIILIATAAAFVTLGYAIPDEEALSPMMGIAAFPGFIGLAYVAFHFFAPREPVV
;
A
#
# COMPACT_ATOMS: atom_id res chain seq x y z
N MET A 1 -2.60 5.99 34.31
CA MET A 1 -3.60 5.70 33.24
C MET A 1 -3.18 6.33 31.92
N GLU A 2 -2.64 7.55 31.95
CA GLU A 2 -2.14 8.25 30.75
C GLU A 2 -1.05 7.46 30.00
N ASP A 3 -0.16 6.76 30.73
CA ASP A 3 0.91 5.93 30.15
C ASP A 3 0.42 4.75 29.28
N ILE A 4 -0.82 4.30 29.47
CA ILE A 4 -1.43 3.21 28.69
C ILE A 4 -2.29 3.79 27.56
N LEU A 5 -2.96 4.91 27.81
CA LEU A 5 -3.85 5.54 26.84
C LEU A 5 -3.09 6.04 25.61
N VAL A 6 -1.91 6.63 25.78
CA VAL A 6 -1.14 7.18 24.65
C VAL A 6 -0.73 6.08 23.66
N PRO A 7 -0.06 4.98 24.06
CA PRO A 7 0.22 3.87 23.15
C PRO A 7 -1.05 3.28 22.53
N LEU A 8 -2.11 3.10 23.32
CA LEU A 8 -3.38 2.54 22.84
C LEU A 8 -3.96 3.36 21.68
N PHE A 9 -3.99 4.69 21.79
CA PHE A 9 -4.51 5.55 20.72
C PHE A 9 -3.64 5.52 19.46
N VAL A 10 -2.31 5.50 19.60
CA VAL A 10 -1.39 5.42 18.46
C VAL A 10 -1.59 4.12 17.69
N PHE A 11 -1.59 2.97 18.39
CA PHE A 11 -1.79 1.67 17.72
C PHE A 11 -3.21 1.50 17.18
N SER A 12 -4.22 2.02 17.87
CA SER A 12 -5.61 2.00 17.39
C SER A 12 -5.79 2.84 16.13
N ALA A 13 -5.17 4.02 16.05
CA ALA A 13 -5.22 4.87 14.86
C ALA A 13 -4.61 4.15 13.64
N LEU A 14 -3.45 3.50 13.81
CA LEU A 14 -2.83 2.70 12.75
C LEU A 14 -3.73 1.53 12.31
N ALA A 15 -4.33 0.82 13.27
CA ALA A 15 -5.26 -0.27 12.97
C ALA A 15 -6.50 0.24 12.20
N ILE A 16 -7.08 1.38 12.61
CA ILE A 16 -8.23 1.99 11.95
C ILE A 16 -7.89 2.41 10.52
N ILE A 17 -6.74 3.06 10.30
CA ILE A 17 -6.30 3.47 8.96
C ILE A 17 -6.15 2.24 8.05
N MET A 18 -5.54 1.17 8.57
CA MET A 18 -5.37 -0.08 7.84
C MET A 18 -6.74 -0.70 7.50
N VAL A 19 -7.61 -0.89 8.49
CA VAL A 19 -8.96 -1.46 8.30
C VAL A 19 -9.78 -0.62 7.32
N ALA A 20 -9.72 0.71 7.42
CA ALA A 20 -10.39 1.61 6.50
C ALA A 20 -9.89 1.42 5.06
N ALA A 21 -8.57 1.39 4.85
CA ALA A 21 -7.97 1.17 3.53
C ALA A 21 -8.44 -0.16 2.90
N PHE A 22 -8.43 -1.25 3.68
CA PHE A 22 -8.93 -2.55 3.22
C PHE A 22 -10.43 -2.53 2.95
N PHE A 23 -11.22 -1.92 3.84
CA PHE A 23 -12.67 -1.82 3.70
C PHE A 23 -13.08 -1.02 2.45
N PHE A 24 -12.46 0.14 2.21
CA PHE A 24 -12.75 0.95 1.03
C PHE A 24 -12.28 0.28 -0.27
N SER A 25 -11.14 -0.41 -0.26
CA SER A 25 -10.68 -1.21 -1.40
C SER A 25 -11.66 -2.34 -1.74
N TYR A 26 -12.12 -3.08 -0.72
CA TYR A 26 -13.14 -4.11 -0.88
C TYR A 26 -14.47 -3.54 -1.41
N ARG A 27 -14.93 -2.42 -0.85
CA ARG A 27 -16.17 -1.75 -1.26
C ARG A 27 -16.12 -1.29 -2.72
N LYS A 28 -14.99 -0.72 -3.17
CA LYS A 28 -14.79 -0.31 -4.56
C LYS A 28 -14.93 -1.50 -5.51
N ARG A 29 -14.28 -2.63 -5.19
CA ARG A 29 -14.37 -3.86 -6.00
C ARG A 29 -15.80 -4.39 -6.05
N ARG A 30 -16.50 -4.42 -4.91
CA ARG A 30 -17.89 -4.87 -4.84
C ARG A 30 -18.83 -4.05 -5.73
N ILE A 31 -18.73 -2.71 -5.68
CA ILE A 31 -19.55 -1.81 -6.51
C ILE A 31 -19.37 -2.10 -8.01
N VAL A 32 -18.13 -2.36 -8.43
CA VAL A 32 -17.81 -2.71 -9.82
C VAL A 32 -18.47 -4.03 -10.22
N TYR A 33 -18.35 -5.07 -9.40
CA TYR A 33 -19.00 -6.36 -9.66
C TYR A 33 -20.52 -6.27 -9.70
N ASP A 34 -21.12 -5.51 -8.79
CA ASP A 34 -22.58 -5.29 -8.76
C ASP A 34 -23.04 -4.57 -10.04
N ALA A 35 -22.29 -3.57 -10.51
CA ALA A 35 -22.59 -2.87 -11.76
C ALA A 35 -22.49 -3.80 -13.00
N ILE A 36 -21.47 -4.66 -13.07
CA ILE A 36 -21.33 -5.67 -14.13
C ILE A 36 -22.51 -6.63 -14.10
N LYS A 37 -22.89 -7.14 -12.92
CA LYS A 37 -24.02 -8.04 -12.75
C LYS A 37 -25.32 -7.42 -13.28
N VAL A 38 -25.63 -6.18 -12.88
CA VAL A 38 -26.82 -5.46 -13.33
C VAL A 38 -26.80 -5.21 -14.85
N ALA A 39 -25.64 -4.92 -15.43
CA ALA A 39 -25.50 -4.76 -16.87
C ALA A 39 -25.84 -6.06 -17.63
N ILE A 40 -25.32 -7.21 -17.17
CA ILE A 40 -25.64 -8.54 -17.73
C ILE A 40 -27.13 -8.82 -17.64
N GLU A 41 -27.76 -8.59 -16.48
CA GLU A 41 -29.18 -8.85 -16.27
C GLU A 41 -30.09 -8.02 -17.19
N LYS A 42 -29.70 -6.77 -17.53
CA LYS A 42 -30.53 -5.86 -18.34
C LYS A 42 -30.31 -5.98 -19.85
N THR A 43 -29.09 -6.29 -20.29
CA THR A 43 -28.72 -6.25 -21.73
C THR A 43 -28.52 -7.64 -22.32
N GLY A 44 -28.51 -8.69 -21.50
CA GLY A 44 -28.33 -10.09 -21.93
C GLY A 44 -26.90 -10.45 -22.32
N ALA A 45 -26.04 -9.46 -22.61
CA ALA A 45 -24.62 -9.63 -22.86
C ALA A 45 -23.85 -8.35 -22.49
N VAL A 46 -22.70 -8.52 -21.86
CA VAL A 46 -21.73 -7.43 -21.65
C VAL A 46 -20.49 -7.77 -22.47
N ASP A 47 -19.93 -6.77 -23.15
CA ASP A 47 -18.68 -6.91 -23.87
C ASP A 47 -17.57 -7.39 -22.91
N ALA A 48 -17.03 -8.57 -23.18
CA ALA A 48 -15.98 -9.19 -22.37
C ALA A 48 -14.73 -8.31 -22.32
N ALA A 49 -14.41 -7.58 -23.40
CA ALA A 49 -13.27 -6.67 -23.43
C ALA A 49 -13.47 -5.49 -22.47
N LEU A 50 -14.69 -4.99 -22.32
CA LEU A 50 -15.02 -3.93 -21.37
C LEU A 50 -14.95 -4.43 -19.92
N VAL A 51 -15.45 -5.64 -19.64
CA VAL A 51 -15.35 -6.27 -18.31
C VAL A 51 -13.89 -6.48 -17.93
N GLU A 52 -13.08 -7.01 -18.84
CA GLU A 52 -11.66 -7.20 -18.64
C GLU A 52 -10.94 -5.87 -18.42
N ALA A 53 -11.25 -4.83 -19.20
CA ALA A 53 -10.67 -3.49 -19.02
C ALA A 53 -11.04 -2.83 -17.68
N ILE A 54 -12.20 -3.16 -17.11
CA ILE A 54 -12.67 -2.67 -15.80
C ILE A 54 -12.04 -3.47 -14.65
N ILE A 55 -11.90 -4.79 -14.81
CA ILE A 55 -11.35 -5.68 -13.78
C ILE A 55 -9.81 -5.63 -13.75
N ARG A 56 -9.16 -5.45 -14.89
CA ARG A 56 -7.70 -5.36 -15.00
C ARG A 56 -7.25 -4.09 -14.31
N ASP A 57 -6.76 -4.25 -13.08
CA ASP A 57 -6.07 -3.18 -12.37
C ASP A 57 -4.90 -2.72 -13.26
N LYS A 58 -4.97 -1.48 -13.77
CA LYS A 58 -3.88 -0.89 -14.55
C LYS A 58 -2.71 -0.61 -13.61
N VAL A 59 -1.93 -1.65 -13.31
CA VAL A 59 -0.66 -1.52 -12.64
C VAL A 59 0.28 -0.84 -13.64
N GLY A 60 0.49 0.46 -13.47
CA GLY A 60 1.38 1.21 -14.35
C GLY A 60 2.79 0.60 -14.36
N PRO A 61 3.57 0.75 -15.43
CA PRO A 61 4.88 0.10 -15.58
C PRO A 61 5.89 0.43 -14.47
N ASN A 62 5.67 1.57 -13.78
CA ASN A 62 6.51 2.05 -12.68
C ASN A 62 5.79 1.97 -11.31
N ALA A 63 4.70 1.20 -11.19
CA ALA A 63 3.94 1.11 -9.95
C ALA A 63 4.80 0.58 -8.79
N ASP A 64 5.57 -0.48 -9.03
CA ASP A 64 6.45 -1.07 -8.02
C ASP A 64 7.62 -0.15 -7.71
N LEU A 65 8.23 0.48 -8.72
CA LEU A 65 9.29 1.47 -8.51
C LEU A 65 8.82 2.63 -7.63
N ARG A 66 7.62 3.17 -7.88
CA ARG A 66 7.04 4.26 -7.10
C ARG A 66 6.82 3.84 -5.64
N LYS A 67 6.23 2.66 -5.41
CA LYS A 67 6.02 2.13 -4.05
C LYS A 67 7.36 1.93 -3.34
N GLY A 68 8.33 1.35 -4.04
CA GLY A 68 9.68 1.10 -3.52
C GLY A 68 10.39 2.37 -3.08
N ILE A 69 10.41 3.39 -3.94
CA ILE A 69 11.03 4.69 -3.63
C ILE A 69 10.35 5.37 -2.43
N ILE A 70 9.02 5.36 -2.36
CA ILE A 70 8.28 5.95 -1.22
C ILE A 70 8.68 5.25 0.08
N LEU A 71 8.77 3.93 0.09
CA LEU A 71 9.14 3.17 1.29
C LEU A 71 10.60 3.39 1.71
N ILE A 72 11.53 3.48 0.75
CA ILE A 72 12.93 3.83 1.04
C ILE A 72 13.01 5.25 1.62
N ALA A 73 12.24 6.20 1.07
CA ALA A 73 12.17 7.56 1.60
C ALA A 73 11.61 7.59 3.03
N THR A 74 10.58 6.80 3.32
CA THR A 74 10.04 6.65 4.68
C THR A 74 11.08 6.07 5.65
N ALA A 75 11.86 5.08 5.23
CA ALA A 75 12.96 4.54 6.03
C ALA A 75 14.02 5.61 6.33
N ALA A 76 14.44 6.36 5.31
CA ALA A 76 15.40 7.46 5.48
C ALA A 76 14.87 8.55 6.41
N ALA A 77 13.56 8.82 6.40
CA ALA A 77 12.93 9.76 7.32
C ALA A 77 13.04 9.29 8.78
N PHE A 78 12.78 8.01 9.08
CA PHE A 78 12.96 7.47 10.43
C PHE A 78 14.42 7.51 10.90
N VAL A 79 15.38 7.20 10.03
CA VAL A 79 16.81 7.32 10.35
C VAL A 79 17.16 8.79 10.69
N THR A 80 16.68 9.72 9.86
CA THR A 80 16.90 11.17 10.08
C THR A 80 16.27 11.64 11.39
N LEU A 81 15.08 11.14 11.72
CA LEU A 81 14.41 11.42 12.98
C LEU A 81 15.22 10.91 14.17
N GLY A 82 15.82 9.72 14.09
CA GLY A 82 16.70 9.19 15.13
C GLY A 82 17.90 10.08 15.43
N TYR A 83 18.50 10.72 14.41
CA TYR A 83 19.58 11.70 14.59
C TYR A 83 19.10 13.07 15.08
N ALA A 84 17.85 13.43 14.81
CA ALA A 84 17.28 14.73 15.18
C ALA A 84 16.82 14.79 16.64
N ILE A 85 16.52 13.64 17.25
CA ILE A 85 16.14 13.55 18.66
C ILE A 85 17.41 13.71 19.51
N PRO A 86 17.45 14.64 20.48
CA PRO A 86 18.59 14.85 21.36
C PRO A 86 18.64 13.79 22.48
N ASP A 87 18.69 12.52 22.09
CA ASP A 87 18.76 11.35 22.96
C ASP A 87 19.63 10.28 22.27
N GLU A 88 20.71 9.87 22.94
CA GLU A 88 21.66 8.88 22.41
C GLU A 88 21.02 7.50 22.19
N GLU A 89 19.93 7.20 22.91
CA GLU A 89 19.21 5.93 22.79
C GLU A 89 18.17 5.95 21.65
N ALA A 90 17.86 7.11 21.05
CA ALA A 90 16.81 7.23 20.04
C ALA A 90 17.17 6.60 18.69
N LEU A 91 18.46 6.56 18.32
CA LEU A 91 18.89 6.06 17.01
C LEU A 91 18.60 4.57 16.83
N SER A 92 18.87 3.76 17.86
CA SER A 92 18.70 2.29 17.80
C SER A 92 17.26 1.84 17.49
N PRO A 93 16.21 2.27 18.24
CA PRO A 93 14.83 1.92 17.93
C PRO A 93 14.36 2.54 16.61
N MET A 94 14.82 3.75 16.25
CA MET A 94 14.47 4.36 14.97
C MET A 94 15.05 3.59 13.77
N MET A 95 16.27 3.08 13.89
CA MET A 95 16.87 2.16 12.90
C MET A 95 16.05 0.87 12.77
N GLY A 96 15.59 0.32 13.90
CA GLY A 96 14.71 -0.85 13.91
C GLY A 96 13.38 -0.61 13.17
N ILE A 97 12.73 0.52 13.42
CA ILE A 97 11.48 0.90 12.74
C ILE A 97 11.74 1.21 11.25
N ALA A 98 12.85 1.87 10.91
CA ALA A 98 13.25 2.20 9.54
C ALA A 98 13.52 0.96 8.68
N ALA A 99 14.01 -0.13 9.29
CA ALA A 99 14.33 -1.37 8.58
C ALA A 99 13.12 -1.96 7.85
N PHE A 100 11.92 -1.88 8.43
CA PHE A 100 10.69 -2.41 7.83
C PHE A 100 10.38 -1.77 6.47
N PRO A 101 10.10 -0.45 6.37
CA PRO A 101 9.88 0.18 5.07
C PRO A 101 11.15 0.14 4.20
N GLY A 102 12.35 0.15 4.78
CA GLY A 102 13.61 0.09 4.02
C GLY A 102 13.72 -1.19 3.19
N PHE A 103 13.61 -2.36 3.84
CA PHE A 103 13.70 -3.64 3.15
C PHE A 103 12.53 -3.90 2.20
N ILE A 104 11.30 -3.53 2.59
CA ILE A 104 10.14 -3.66 1.70
C ILE A 104 10.33 -2.76 0.47
N GLY A 105 10.85 -1.55 0.66
CA GLY A 105 11.13 -0.61 -0.43
C GLY A 105 12.19 -1.15 -1.39
N LEU A 106 13.29 -1.69 -0.87
CA LEU A 106 14.32 -2.36 -1.66
C LEU A 106 13.76 -3.55 -2.45
N ALA A 107 12.86 -4.35 -1.85
CA ALA A 107 12.20 -5.45 -2.55
C ALA A 107 11.35 -4.97 -3.73
N TYR A 108 10.56 -3.91 -3.56
CA TYR A 108 9.78 -3.31 -4.66
C TYR A 108 10.66 -2.75 -5.78
N VAL A 109 11.78 -2.12 -5.43
CA VAL A 109 12.77 -1.65 -6.43
C VAL A 109 13.38 -2.84 -7.16
N ALA A 110 13.76 -3.90 -6.43
CA ALA A 110 14.29 -5.12 -7.04
C ALA A 110 13.26 -5.77 -7.99
N PHE A 111 11.99 -5.88 -7.59
CA PHE A 111 10.94 -6.38 -8.48
C PHE A 111 10.80 -5.54 -9.74
N HIS A 112 10.96 -4.22 -9.66
CA HIS A 112 10.91 -3.40 -10.86
C HIS A 112 11.99 -3.75 -11.90
N PHE A 113 13.19 -4.14 -11.46
CA PHE A 113 14.30 -4.48 -12.37
C PHE A 113 14.34 -5.96 -12.75
N PHE A 114 13.95 -6.86 -11.84
CA PHE A 114 14.13 -8.30 -12.01
C PHE A 114 12.84 -9.07 -12.28
N ALA A 115 11.65 -8.52 -11.98
CA ALA A 115 10.40 -9.22 -12.26
C ALA A 115 10.12 -9.18 -13.77
N PRO A 116 9.85 -10.34 -14.41
CA PRO A 116 9.39 -10.38 -15.79
C PRO A 116 8.11 -9.56 -15.92
N ARG A 117 8.14 -8.54 -16.77
CA ARG A 117 6.91 -7.82 -17.12
C ARG A 117 6.18 -8.67 -18.15
N GLU A 118 5.02 -9.22 -17.80
CA GLU A 118 4.10 -9.71 -18.83
C GLU A 118 3.86 -8.56 -19.82
N PRO A 119 4.00 -8.80 -21.13
CA PRO A 119 3.73 -7.77 -22.11
C PRO A 119 2.30 -7.28 -21.89
N VAL A 120 2.16 -5.98 -21.65
CA VAL A 120 0.87 -5.31 -21.62
C VAL A 120 0.39 -5.28 -23.07
N VAL A 121 -0.20 -6.39 -23.53
CA VAL A 121 -1.03 -6.42 -24.73
C VAL A 121 -2.34 -5.72 -24.41
#